data_AF-A0A843KGE7-F1
#
_entry.id   AF-A0A843KGE7-F1
#
_cell.length_a   1.000
_cell.length_b   1.000
_cell.length_c   1.000
_cell.angle_alpha   90.00
_cell.angle_beta   90.00
_cell.angle_gamma   90.00
#
_symmetry.space_group_name_H-M   'P 1'
#
loop_
_entity.id
_entity.type
_entity.pdbx_description
1 polymer ?
#
loop_
_entity_poly.entity_id
_entity_poly.type
_entity_poly.pdbx_seq_one_letter_code
_entity_poly.pdbx_strand_id
1 'polypeptide(L)'
;MVFGRESKVNEALELLRRGSSVVFLGDHGSGKSSLLTLLIERVSKDLGWKIAHLDLLLVEDEDSFYRELCLALGVPEARGYPLKRSLTGKRFLLALDEMERMASQGFTRNIRDQLRGLADGPSEPLKLAMAASTSLDRLFPDSEEAKISPLAGICQQIQVGPWDIATAREFLLERLETTSVTFSEAEIGQIFKESMGMPRELMHKAFHLYRRKIEQEP
;
A
#
# COMPACT_ATOMS: atom_id res chain seq x y z
N MET A 1 -1.41 -10.44 -8.10
CA MET A 1 -0.97 -11.56 -7.26
C MET A 1 0.25 -11.11 -6.44
N VAL A 2 0.20 -11.24 -5.12
CA VAL A 2 1.34 -10.95 -4.23
C VAL A 2 2.00 -12.29 -3.94
N PHE A 3 3.27 -12.46 -4.31
CA PHE A 3 3.98 -13.71 -4.12
C PHE A 3 4.89 -13.62 -2.88
N GLY A 4 4.85 -14.64 -2.02
CA GLY A 4 5.75 -14.81 -0.87
C GLY A 4 5.61 -13.74 0.21
N ARG A 5 4.42 -13.13 0.37
CA ARG A 5 4.20 -12.06 1.37
C ARG A 5 2.85 -12.14 2.08
N GLU A 6 2.25 -13.30 2.06
CA GLU A 6 1.03 -13.66 2.78
C GLU A 6 1.21 -13.41 4.28
N SER A 7 2.41 -13.64 4.82
CA SER A 7 2.74 -13.35 6.22
C SER A 7 2.54 -11.88 6.58
N LYS A 8 2.94 -10.94 5.71
CA LYS A 8 2.77 -9.49 5.92
C LYS A 8 1.31 -9.06 5.85
N VAL A 9 0.54 -9.65 4.94
CA VAL A 9 -0.90 -9.38 4.86
C VAL A 9 -1.63 -9.96 6.09
N ASN A 10 -1.24 -11.15 6.55
CA ASN A 10 -1.80 -11.75 7.76
C ASN A 10 -1.47 -10.91 9.00
N GLU A 11 -0.23 -10.41 9.12
CA GLU A 11 0.17 -9.47 10.15
C GLU A 11 -0.69 -8.20 10.12
N ALA A 12 -0.85 -7.58 8.94
CA ALA A 12 -1.70 -6.41 8.76
C ALA A 12 -3.15 -6.68 9.16
N LEU A 13 -3.70 -7.83 8.78
CA LEU A 13 -5.06 -8.23 9.08
C LEU A 13 -5.29 -8.42 10.58
N GLU A 14 -4.33 -9.02 11.29
CA GLU A 14 -4.37 -9.17 12.75
C GLU A 14 -4.32 -7.82 13.47
N LEU A 15 -3.48 -6.90 13.01
CA LEU A 15 -3.41 -5.54 13.56
C LEU A 15 -4.72 -4.79 13.35
N LEU A 16 -5.32 -4.88 12.16
CA LEU A 16 -6.63 -4.30 11.88
C LEU A 16 -7.73 -4.91 12.77
N ARG A 17 -7.76 -6.24 12.94
CA ARG A 17 -8.70 -6.92 13.85
C ARG A 17 -8.65 -6.35 15.27
N ARG A 18 -7.44 -6.04 15.76
CA ARG A 18 -7.21 -5.44 17.08
C ARG A 18 -7.59 -3.95 17.16
N GLY A 19 -7.99 -3.33 16.05
CA GLY A 19 -8.41 -1.94 15.98
C GLY A 19 -7.29 -0.95 15.67
N SER A 20 -6.09 -1.43 15.31
CA SER A 20 -4.99 -0.58 14.86
C SER A 20 -5.16 -0.18 13.40
N SER A 21 -4.50 0.90 12.98
CA SER A 21 -4.23 1.19 11.57
C SER A 21 -2.85 0.64 11.19
N VAL A 22 -2.58 0.47 9.89
CA VAL A 22 -1.33 -0.12 9.39
C VAL A 22 -0.73 0.72 8.27
N VAL A 23 0.59 0.69 8.14
CA VAL A 23 1.32 1.26 7.02
C VAL A 23 2.35 0.26 6.52
N PHE A 24 2.31 -0.07 5.24
CA PHE A 24 3.37 -0.76 4.54
C PHE A 24 4.46 0.24 4.20
N LEU A 25 5.65 0.04 4.76
CA LEU A 25 6.80 0.91 4.58
C LEU A 25 7.89 0.22 3.78
N GLY A 26 8.43 0.88 2.75
CA GLY A 26 9.54 0.32 1.97
C GLY A 26 9.77 1.06 0.65
N ASP A 27 10.91 0.82 0.03
CA ASP A 27 11.34 1.58 -1.15
C ASP A 27 10.36 1.49 -2.33
N HIS A 28 10.51 2.39 -3.30
CA HIS A 28 9.74 2.33 -4.55
C HIS A 28 9.95 1.00 -5.26
N GLY A 29 8.88 0.44 -5.85
CA GLY A 29 8.95 -0.85 -6.54
C GLY A 29 9.10 -2.06 -5.60
N SER A 30 9.13 -1.86 -4.27
CA SER A 30 9.13 -2.94 -3.30
C SER A 30 7.81 -3.72 -3.27
N GLY A 31 6.72 -3.28 -3.88
CA GLY A 31 5.44 -4.03 -3.95
C GLY A 31 4.45 -3.75 -2.80
N LYS A 32 4.50 -2.55 -2.23
CA LYS A 32 3.55 -2.09 -1.19
C LYS A 32 2.12 -1.97 -1.71
N SER A 33 1.91 -1.39 -2.89
CA SER A 33 0.61 -1.26 -3.54
C SER A 33 -0.05 -2.63 -3.74
N SER A 34 0.72 -3.63 -4.21
CA SER A 34 0.22 -4.99 -4.34
C SER A 34 -0.21 -5.60 -3.00
N LEU A 35 0.54 -5.34 -1.92
CA LEU A 35 0.17 -5.76 -0.57
C LEU A 35 -1.11 -5.06 -0.10
N LEU A 36 -1.26 -3.78 -0.40
CA LEU A 36 -2.45 -2.99 -0.08
C LEU A 36 -3.69 -3.55 -0.80
N THR A 37 -3.58 -3.86 -2.10
CA THR A 37 -4.65 -4.54 -2.87
C THR A 37 -5.04 -5.87 -2.25
N LEU A 38 -4.08 -6.71 -1.91
CA LEU A 38 -4.37 -8.01 -1.30
C LEU A 38 -4.99 -7.86 0.09
N LEU A 39 -4.52 -6.88 0.89
CA LEU A 39 -5.11 -6.58 2.19
C LEU A 39 -6.57 -6.13 2.05
N ILE A 40 -6.89 -5.27 1.08
CA ILE A 40 -8.25 -4.83 0.78
C ILE A 40 -9.17 -6.03 0.51
N GLU A 41 -8.75 -6.94 -0.37
CA GLU A 41 -9.51 -8.15 -0.71
C GLU A 41 -9.74 -9.01 0.54
N ARG A 42 -8.70 -9.20 1.37
CA ARG A 42 -8.77 -10.01 2.58
C ARG A 42 -9.61 -9.36 3.68
N VAL A 43 -9.57 -8.04 3.85
CA VAL A 43 -10.41 -7.33 4.82
C VAL A 43 -11.88 -7.39 4.43
N SER A 44 -12.18 -7.20 3.14
CA SER A 44 -13.55 -7.34 2.62
C SER A 44 -14.08 -8.76 2.87
N LYS A 45 -13.29 -9.79 2.54
CA LYS A 45 -13.69 -11.20 2.68
C LYS A 45 -13.75 -11.69 4.12
N ASP A 46 -12.74 -11.38 4.94
CA ASP A 46 -12.56 -12.00 6.26
C ASP A 46 -13.16 -11.17 7.41
N LEU A 47 -13.23 -9.83 7.26
CA LEU A 47 -13.76 -8.93 8.29
C LEU A 47 -15.13 -8.36 7.93
N GLY A 48 -15.52 -8.42 6.65
CA GLY A 48 -16.79 -7.85 6.16
C GLY A 48 -16.84 -6.32 6.27
N TRP A 49 -15.70 -5.66 6.40
CA TRP A 49 -15.65 -4.20 6.49
C TRP A 49 -15.87 -3.57 5.11
N LYS A 50 -16.47 -2.39 5.10
CA LYS A 50 -16.54 -1.58 3.89
C LYS A 50 -15.16 -1.03 3.56
N ILE A 51 -14.83 -0.98 2.27
CA ILE A 51 -13.53 -0.50 1.81
C ILE A 51 -13.73 0.80 1.04
N ALA A 52 -12.91 1.80 1.35
CA ALA A 52 -12.62 2.92 0.48
C ALA A 52 -11.15 2.85 0.10
N HIS A 53 -10.82 2.97 -1.19
CA HIS A 53 -9.46 2.94 -1.69
C HIS A 53 -9.20 4.18 -2.53
N LEU A 54 -8.17 4.95 -2.19
CA LEU A 54 -7.76 6.15 -2.90
C LEU A 54 -6.30 5.98 -3.33
N ASP A 55 -6.08 6.06 -4.64
CA ASP A 55 -4.75 6.30 -5.21
C ASP A 55 -4.51 7.81 -5.19
N LEU A 56 -3.61 8.25 -4.30
CA LEU A 56 -3.40 9.68 -4.09
C LEU A 56 -2.75 10.35 -5.30
N LEU A 57 -2.08 9.63 -6.21
CA LEU A 57 -1.54 10.24 -7.43
C LEU A 57 -2.62 10.84 -8.33
N LEU A 58 -3.86 10.34 -8.23
CA LEU A 58 -5.01 10.87 -8.96
C LEU A 58 -5.71 12.03 -8.24
N VAL A 59 -5.25 12.40 -7.04
CA VAL A 59 -5.84 13.44 -6.22
C VAL A 59 -4.97 14.70 -6.28
N GLU A 60 -5.53 15.75 -6.86
CA GLU A 60 -4.80 16.99 -7.10
C GLU A 60 -4.63 17.81 -5.82
N ASP A 61 -5.70 17.96 -5.03
CA ASP A 61 -5.79 18.83 -3.86
C ASP A 61 -6.76 18.31 -2.78
N GLU A 62 -6.93 19.06 -1.68
CA GLU A 62 -7.86 18.70 -0.60
C GLU A 62 -9.32 18.60 -1.06
N ASP A 63 -9.75 19.44 -2.00
CA ASP A 63 -11.12 19.44 -2.47
C ASP A 63 -11.43 18.16 -3.22
N SER A 64 -10.53 17.77 -4.11
CA SER A 64 -10.53 16.51 -4.83
C SER A 64 -10.46 15.34 -3.85
N PHE A 65 -9.64 15.44 -2.80
CA PHE A 65 -9.53 14.40 -1.78
C PHE A 65 -10.87 14.11 -1.10
N TYR A 66 -11.57 15.14 -0.61
CA TYR A 66 -12.85 14.92 0.09
C TYR A 66 -13.93 14.41 -0.86
N ARG A 67 -13.93 14.85 -2.12
CA ARG A 67 -14.82 14.33 -3.16
C ARG A 67 -14.62 12.84 -3.37
N GLU A 68 -13.38 12.43 -3.66
CA GLU A 68 -13.02 11.02 -3.88
C GLU A 68 -13.24 10.17 -2.62
N LEU A 69 -12.92 10.70 -1.43
CA LEU A 69 -13.17 10.02 -0.17
C LEU A 69 -14.67 9.77 0.06
N CYS A 70 -15.51 10.79 -0.10
CA CYS A 70 -16.95 10.63 0.09
C CYS A 70 -17.56 9.68 -0.93
N LEU A 71 -17.12 9.76 -2.19
CA LEU A 71 -17.51 8.85 -3.25
C LEU A 71 -17.15 7.40 -2.91
N ALA A 72 -15.90 7.15 -2.52
CA ALA A 72 -15.41 5.82 -2.15
C ALA A 72 -16.12 5.26 -0.89
N LEU A 73 -16.50 6.12 0.05
CA LEU A 73 -17.26 5.74 1.24
C LEU A 73 -18.77 5.57 0.98
N GLY A 74 -19.26 5.99 -0.20
CA GLY A 74 -20.67 5.98 -0.56
C GLY A 74 -21.51 6.92 0.30
N VAL A 75 -20.99 8.11 0.61
CA VAL A 75 -21.68 9.16 1.40
C VAL A 75 -21.74 10.48 0.62
N PRO A 76 -22.69 11.38 0.94
CA PRO A 76 -22.71 12.72 0.35
C PRO A 76 -21.41 13.48 0.63
N GLU A 77 -20.99 14.31 -0.32
CA GLU A 77 -19.79 15.15 -0.20
C GLU A 77 -19.87 16.00 1.09
N ALA A 78 -18.91 15.81 1.99
CA ALA A 78 -18.88 16.43 3.30
C ALA A 78 -17.44 16.51 3.82
N ARG A 79 -17.21 17.41 4.80
CA ARG A 79 -15.92 17.55 5.50
C ARG A 79 -16.14 17.64 7.00
N GLY A 80 -15.07 17.49 7.79
CA GLY A 80 -15.09 17.68 9.24
C GLY A 80 -16.22 16.91 9.93
N TYR A 81 -16.97 17.61 10.79
CA TYR A 81 -18.03 17.00 11.60
C TYR A 81 -19.18 16.38 10.78
N PRO A 82 -19.73 17.03 9.74
CA PRO A 82 -20.69 16.39 8.83
C PRO A 82 -20.24 15.05 8.26
N LEU A 83 -18.97 14.94 7.84
CA LEU A 83 -18.41 13.68 7.36
C LEU A 83 -18.36 12.63 8.48
N LYS A 84 -17.79 12.99 9.65
CA LYS A 84 -17.75 12.09 10.82
C LYS A 84 -19.13 11.55 11.20
N ARG A 85 -20.16 12.40 11.16
CA ARG A 85 -21.55 12.02 11.44
C ARG A 85 -22.08 11.03 10.41
N SER A 86 -21.81 11.22 9.12
CA SER A 86 -22.24 10.30 8.04
C SER A 86 -21.62 8.90 8.13
N LEU A 87 -20.49 8.80 8.83
CA LEU A 87 -19.77 7.55 9.07
C LEU A 87 -20.09 6.90 10.42
N THR A 88 -20.85 7.57 11.29
CA THR A 88 -21.18 7.07 12.64
C THR A 88 -21.89 5.72 12.57
N GLY A 89 -21.47 4.77 13.41
CA GLY A 89 -22.03 3.41 13.47
C GLY A 89 -21.58 2.48 12.34
N LYS A 90 -20.69 2.94 11.46
CA LYS A 90 -20.08 2.15 10.39
C LYS A 90 -18.59 1.96 10.67
N ARG A 91 -18.01 0.92 10.08
CA ARG A 91 -16.58 0.65 10.12
C ARG A 91 -16.06 0.47 8.71
N PHE A 92 -15.07 1.27 8.35
CA PHE A 92 -14.42 1.26 7.04
C PHE A 92 -12.93 1.00 7.18
N LEU A 93 -12.38 0.29 6.20
CA LEU A 93 -10.97 0.41 5.87
C LEU A 93 -10.82 1.54 4.84
N LEU A 94 -10.03 2.56 5.16
CA LEU A 94 -9.56 3.54 4.19
C LEU A 94 -8.13 3.16 3.79
N ALA A 95 -8.00 2.66 2.57
CA ALA A 95 -6.72 2.35 1.95
C ALA A 95 -6.21 3.55 1.17
N LEU A 96 -5.00 4.04 1.50
CA LEU A 96 -4.35 5.17 0.85
C LEU A 96 -3.02 4.70 0.24
N ASP A 97 -2.92 4.75 -1.09
CA ASP A 97 -1.66 4.48 -1.79
C ASP A 97 -0.93 5.78 -2.12
N GLU A 98 0.39 5.71 -2.28
CA GLU A 98 1.25 6.85 -2.67
C GLU A 98 1.16 8.05 -1.71
N MET A 99 1.29 7.79 -0.40
CA MET A 99 1.18 8.79 0.67
C MET A 99 2.08 10.02 0.52
N GLU A 100 3.20 9.89 -0.19
CA GLU A 100 4.12 10.97 -0.57
C GLU A 100 3.39 12.16 -1.20
N ARG A 101 2.31 11.89 -1.93
CA ARG A 101 1.50 12.95 -2.54
C ARG A 101 0.98 13.95 -1.50
N MET A 102 0.61 13.48 -0.31
CA MET A 102 0.08 14.37 0.75
C MET A 102 1.11 15.35 1.33
N ALA A 103 2.39 15.19 1.00
CA ALA A 103 3.45 16.14 1.35
C ALA A 103 3.69 17.20 0.25
N SER A 104 3.03 17.08 -0.91
CA SER A 104 3.17 18.00 -2.04
C SER A 104 2.25 19.23 -1.92
N GLN A 105 2.48 20.24 -2.77
CA GLN A 105 1.53 21.35 -2.93
C GLN A 105 0.12 20.84 -3.24
N GLY A 106 -0.89 21.47 -2.63
CA GLY A 106 -2.30 21.08 -2.74
C GLY A 106 -2.86 20.39 -1.49
N PHE A 107 -2.00 19.93 -0.58
CA PHE A 107 -2.40 19.33 0.71
C PHE A 107 -1.85 20.13 1.88
N THR A 108 -2.68 20.35 2.90
CA THR A 108 -2.28 21.05 4.11
C THR A 108 -2.12 20.08 5.30
N ARG A 109 -1.73 20.60 6.45
CA ARG A 109 -1.77 19.85 7.70
C ARG A 109 -3.19 19.47 8.12
N ASN A 110 -4.18 20.33 7.84
CA ASN A 110 -5.54 20.20 8.35
C ASN A 110 -6.21 18.90 7.87
N ILE A 111 -6.02 18.52 6.61
CA ILE A 111 -6.54 17.25 6.09
C ILE A 111 -5.95 16.04 6.83
N ARG A 112 -4.68 16.09 7.23
CA ARG A 112 -4.02 15.01 7.99
C ARG A 112 -4.49 14.97 9.44
N ASP A 113 -4.71 16.12 10.07
CA ASP A 113 -5.34 16.21 11.41
C ASP A 113 -6.78 15.66 11.38
N GLN A 114 -7.56 15.96 10.33
CA GLN A 114 -8.90 15.41 10.17
C GLN A 114 -8.90 13.91 9.92
N LEU A 115 -7.98 13.39 9.09
CA LEU A 115 -7.80 11.96 8.90
C LEU A 115 -7.46 11.25 10.21
N ARG A 116 -6.57 11.84 11.02
CA ARG A 116 -6.28 11.34 12.37
C ARG A 116 -7.56 11.30 13.20
N GLY A 117 -8.34 12.38 13.26
CA GLY A 117 -9.58 12.46 14.04
C GLY A 117 -10.70 11.50 13.60
N LEU A 118 -10.59 10.92 12.40
CA LEU A 118 -11.51 9.89 11.87
C LEU A 118 -11.00 8.45 12.07
N ALA A 119 -9.76 8.26 12.53
CA ALA A 119 -9.11 6.95 12.58
C ALA A 119 -8.43 6.60 13.91
N ASP A 120 -8.05 7.63 14.69
CA ASP A 120 -7.33 7.49 15.95
C ASP A 120 -8.28 7.14 17.09
N GLY A 121 -8.48 5.84 17.29
CA GLY A 121 -9.30 5.30 18.37
C GLY A 121 -10.02 4.01 17.98
N PRO A 122 -10.31 3.11 18.92
CA PRO A 122 -10.93 1.81 18.62
C PRO A 122 -12.36 1.93 18.07
N SER A 123 -13.08 3.00 18.40
CA SER A 123 -14.45 3.27 17.98
C SER A 123 -14.57 4.26 16.81
N GLU A 124 -13.44 4.77 16.30
CA GLU A 124 -13.46 5.68 15.17
C GLU A 124 -13.84 4.94 13.88
N PRO A 125 -14.56 5.61 12.95
CA PRO A 125 -15.19 4.95 11.83
C PRO A 125 -14.20 4.41 10.79
N LEU A 126 -12.98 4.97 10.74
CA LEU A 126 -11.95 4.55 9.81
C LEU A 126 -10.87 3.73 10.51
N LYS A 127 -10.40 2.70 9.82
CA LYS A 127 -9.08 2.11 10.03
C LYS A 127 -8.26 2.39 8.77
N LEU A 128 -7.03 2.84 8.94
CA LEU A 128 -6.18 3.21 7.82
C LEU A 128 -5.30 2.03 7.42
N ALA A 129 -5.15 1.81 6.12
CA ALA A 129 -4.09 1.01 5.55
C ALA A 129 -3.35 1.88 4.53
N MET A 130 -2.07 2.12 4.74
CA MET A 130 -1.30 3.03 3.89
C MET A 130 -0.14 2.34 3.22
N ALA A 131 0.30 2.87 2.08
CA ALA A 131 1.60 2.56 1.50
C ALA A 131 2.44 3.83 1.44
N ALA A 132 3.68 3.75 1.96
CA ALA A 132 4.64 4.85 1.97
C ALA A 132 6.07 4.31 1.80
N SER A 133 6.97 5.12 1.28
CA SER A 133 8.40 4.87 1.18
C SER A 133 9.17 5.37 2.40
N THR A 134 8.66 6.41 3.06
CA THR A 134 9.27 7.02 4.25
C THR A 134 8.29 6.98 5.41
N SER A 135 8.80 6.87 6.66
CA SER A 135 7.95 6.90 7.85
C SER A 135 7.07 8.15 7.85
N LEU A 136 5.81 8.02 8.26
CA LEU A 136 4.86 9.13 8.35
C LEU A 136 5.32 10.24 9.31
N ASP A 137 6.25 9.93 10.23
CA ASP A 137 6.88 10.91 11.13
C ASP A 137 7.83 11.86 10.39
N ARG A 138 8.41 11.41 9.27
CA ARG A 138 9.41 12.14 8.48
C ARG A 138 8.87 12.62 7.14
N LEU A 139 7.74 12.06 6.70
CA LEU A 139 7.16 12.36 5.40
C LEU A 139 6.67 13.80 5.27
N PHE A 140 6.26 14.42 6.37
CA PHE A 140 5.63 15.74 6.38
C PHE A 140 6.54 16.79 7.05
N PRO A 141 7.25 17.63 6.27
CA PRO A 141 8.26 18.55 6.80
C PRO A 141 7.69 19.68 7.67
N ASP A 142 6.42 20.06 7.48
CA ASP A 142 5.68 20.99 8.35
C ASP A 142 5.41 20.41 9.75
N SER A 143 5.75 19.14 9.98
CA SER A 143 5.78 18.52 11.30
C SER A 143 7.01 18.93 12.12
N GLU A 144 8.07 19.45 11.50
CA GLU A 144 9.27 19.90 12.22
C GLU A 144 8.99 21.16 13.06
N GLU A 145 8.17 22.09 12.56
CA GLU A 145 7.79 23.31 13.28
C GLU A 145 6.83 23.04 14.46
N ALA A 146 6.03 21.97 14.36
CA ALA A 146 4.99 21.61 15.33
C ALA A 146 5.30 20.37 16.17
N LYS A 147 6.55 19.90 16.13
CA LYS A 147 7.14 18.80 16.91
C LYS A 147 6.64 17.38 16.62
N ILE A 148 5.45 17.16 16.04
CA ILE A 148 4.90 15.81 15.75
C ILE A 148 3.99 15.83 14.50
N SER A 149 4.16 14.85 13.60
CA SER A 149 3.29 14.65 12.42
C SER A 149 1.87 14.26 12.84
N PRO A 150 0.80 14.82 12.23
CA PRO A 150 -0.57 14.41 12.50
C PRO A 150 -0.80 12.90 12.33
N LEU A 151 -0.04 12.25 11.45
CA LEU A 151 -0.14 10.82 11.19
C LEU A 151 0.96 10.01 11.92
N ALA A 152 1.70 10.64 12.84
CA ALA A 152 2.67 9.96 13.69
C ALA A 152 1.96 9.01 14.68
N GLY A 153 2.47 7.80 14.80
CA GLY A 153 2.05 6.82 15.81
C GLY A 153 0.63 6.25 15.66
N ILE A 154 -0.13 6.63 14.62
CA ILE A 154 -1.47 6.09 14.35
C ILE A 154 -1.40 4.72 13.67
N CYS A 155 -0.40 4.51 12.81
CA CYS A 155 -0.23 3.29 12.05
C CYS A 155 0.89 2.42 12.63
N GLN A 156 0.62 1.13 12.75
CA GLN A 156 1.64 0.10 12.96
C GLN A 156 2.41 -0.10 11.65
N GLN A 157 3.74 -0.12 11.73
CA GLN A 157 4.60 -0.16 10.54
C GLN A 157 4.96 -1.60 10.18
N ILE A 158 4.67 -2.00 8.95
CA ILE A 158 5.05 -3.29 8.38
C ILE A 158 6.10 -3.03 7.32
N GLN A 159 7.33 -3.48 7.59
CA GLN A 159 8.46 -3.30 6.66
C GLN A 159 8.32 -4.20 5.44
N VAL A 160 8.51 -3.61 4.26
CA VAL A 160 8.42 -4.23 2.95
C VAL A 160 9.76 -4.07 2.25
N GLY A 161 10.62 -5.06 2.43
CA GLY A 161 11.93 -5.11 1.77
C GLY A 161 11.89 -5.78 0.39
N PRO A 162 13.04 -5.81 -0.31
CA PRO A 162 13.22 -6.65 -1.47
C PRO A 162 13.01 -8.13 -1.12
N TRP A 163 12.75 -8.95 -2.14
CA TRP A 163 12.74 -10.40 -1.99
C TRP A 163 14.15 -10.93 -1.74
N ASP A 164 14.24 -12.05 -1.03
CA ASP A 164 15.46 -12.85 -1.02
C ASP A 164 15.55 -13.70 -2.30
N ILE A 165 16.70 -14.32 -2.51
CA ILE A 165 16.95 -15.14 -3.70
C ILE A 165 16.00 -16.34 -3.76
N ALA A 166 15.59 -16.90 -2.62
CA ALA A 166 14.70 -18.05 -2.57
C ALA A 166 13.30 -17.69 -3.09
N THR A 167 12.73 -16.61 -2.57
CA THR A 167 11.43 -16.07 -2.99
C THR A 167 11.46 -15.65 -4.46
N ALA A 168 12.53 -14.97 -4.88
CA ALA A 168 12.73 -14.58 -6.27
C ALA A 168 12.78 -15.78 -7.23
N ARG A 169 13.51 -16.82 -6.85
CA ARG A 169 13.63 -18.07 -7.62
C ARG A 169 12.29 -18.78 -7.73
N GLU A 170 11.60 -18.97 -6.62
CA GLU A 170 10.30 -19.63 -6.59
C GLU A 170 9.27 -18.88 -7.45
N PHE A 171 9.22 -17.55 -7.33
CA PHE A 171 8.38 -16.69 -8.18
C PHE A 171 8.64 -16.91 -9.67
N LEU A 172 9.92 -16.88 -10.08
CA LEU A 172 10.29 -17.01 -11.49
C LEU A 172 9.95 -18.40 -12.03
N LEU A 173 10.21 -19.45 -11.26
CA LEU A 173 9.89 -20.82 -11.64
C LEU A 173 8.37 -20.99 -11.79
N GLU A 174 7.58 -20.59 -10.78
CA GLU A 174 6.11 -20.70 -10.83
C GLU A 174 5.53 -19.96 -12.06
N ARG A 175 6.04 -18.77 -12.39
CA ARG A 175 5.56 -18.02 -13.56
C ARG A 175 5.89 -18.70 -14.89
N LEU A 176 6.93 -19.51 -14.94
CA LEU A 176 7.38 -20.20 -16.14
C LEU A 176 6.81 -21.62 -16.27
N GLU A 177 6.25 -22.20 -15.19
CA GLU A 177 5.72 -23.58 -15.17
C GLU A 177 4.74 -23.87 -16.32
N THR A 178 3.94 -22.89 -16.72
CA THR A 178 2.95 -23.04 -17.78
C THR A 178 3.45 -22.61 -19.17
N THR A 179 4.76 -22.41 -19.33
CA THR A 179 5.39 -21.91 -20.57
C THR A 179 6.43 -22.89 -21.11
N SER A 180 6.84 -22.76 -22.38
CA SER A 180 7.96 -23.52 -22.95
C SER A 180 9.33 -23.02 -22.48
N VAL A 181 9.38 -21.82 -21.90
CA VAL A 181 10.63 -21.14 -21.57
C VAL A 181 11.10 -21.56 -20.18
N THR A 182 12.36 -21.94 -20.07
CA THR A 182 13.02 -22.22 -18.78
C THR A 182 14.17 -21.25 -18.52
N PHE A 183 14.32 -20.79 -17.27
CA PHE A 183 15.51 -20.07 -16.82
C PHE A 183 16.45 -21.01 -16.08
N SER A 184 17.75 -20.88 -16.36
CA SER A 184 18.81 -21.55 -15.63
C SER A 184 19.09 -20.85 -14.28
N GLU A 185 19.71 -21.56 -13.34
CA GLU A 185 20.11 -20.97 -12.05
C GLU A 185 21.05 -19.76 -12.20
N ALA A 186 21.91 -19.76 -13.22
CA ALA A 186 22.79 -18.63 -13.50
C ALA A 186 22.00 -17.40 -13.97
N GLU A 187 20.97 -17.59 -14.80
CA GLU A 187 20.09 -16.51 -15.26
C GLU A 187 19.24 -15.95 -14.12
N ILE A 188 18.67 -16.82 -13.28
CA ILE A 188 17.94 -16.43 -12.08
C ILE A 188 18.84 -15.62 -11.13
N GLY A 189 20.05 -16.12 -10.88
CA GLY A 189 21.04 -15.44 -10.04
C GLY A 189 21.44 -14.07 -10.59
N GLN A 190 21.60 -13.94 -11.91
CA GLN A 190 21.92 -12.67 -12.57
C GLN A 190 20.76 -11.67 -12.46
N ILE A 191 19.53 -12.08 -12.77
CA ILE A 191 18.34 -11.25 -12.63
C ILE A 191 18.20 -10.75 -11.19
N PHE A 192 18.37 -11.64 -10.21
CA PHE A 192 18.30 -11.29 -8.79
C PHE A 192 19.35 -10.25 -8.41
N LYS A 193 20.62 -10.49 -8.79
CA LYS A 193 21.73 -9.58 -8.49
C LYS A 193 21.51 -8.19 -9.09
N GLU A 194 21.08 -8.12 -10.35
CA GLU A 194 20.86 -6.85 -11.03
C GLU A 194 19.61 -6.10 -10.54
N SER A 195 18.58 -6.81 -10.10
CA SER A 195 17.38 -6.20 -9.50
C SER A 195 17.55 -5.88 -8.02
N MET A 196 18.63 -6.36 -7.38
CA MET A 196 18.82 -6.35 -5.93
C MET A 196 17.62 -6.95 -5.17
N GLY A 197 16.94 -7.92 -5.78
CA GLY A 197 15.72 -8.54 -5.24
C GLY A 197 14.47 -7.64 -5.27
N MET A 198 14.51 -6.44 -5.87
CA MET A 198 13.33 -5.59 -5.96
C MET A 198 12.28 -6.19 -6.90
N PRO A 199 11.05 -6.47 -6.44
CA PRO A 199 10.05 -7.18 -7.23
C PRO A 199 9.78 -6.55 -8.60
N ARG A 200 9.62 -5.23 -8.67
CA ARG A 200 9.36 -4.52 -9.92
C ARG A 200 10.50 -4.71 -10.94
N GLU A 201 11.73 -4.46 -10.51
CA GLU A 201 12.90 -4.58 -11.37
C GLU A 201 13.18 -6.03 -11.77
N LEU A 202 12.98 -6.96 -10.83
CA LEU A 202 13.10 -8.40 -11.08
C LEU A 202 12.11 -8.86 -12.16
N MET A 203 10.83 -8.49 -12.03
CA MET A 203 9.81 -8.82 -13.02
C MET A 203 10.11 -8.21 -14.39
N HIS A 204 10.57 -6.97 -14.43
CA HIS A 204 10.93 -6.29 -15.68
C HIS A 204 12.10 -7.00 -16.39
N LYS A 205 13.16 -7.34 -15.66
CA LYS A 205 14.32 -8.08 -16.20
C LYS A 205 13.96 -9.50 -16.63
N ALA A 206 13.18 -10.19 -15.83
CA ALA A 206 12.67 -11.52 -16.16
C ALA A 206 11.84 -11.49 -17.45
N PHE A 207 10.96 -10.51 -17.61
CA PHE A 207 10.17 -10.34 -18.82
C PHE A 207 11.05 -10.11 -20.06
N HIS A 208 12.10 -9.28 -19.95
CA HIS A 208 13.07 -9.10 -21.05
C HIS A 208 13.79 -10.38 -21.43
N LEU A 209 14.25 -11.17 -20.44
CA LEU A 209 14.88 -12.46 -20.71
C LEU A 209 13.91 -13.45 -21.36
N TYR A 210 12.69 -13.54 -20.84
CA TYR A 210 11.62 -14.37 -21.39
C TYR A 210 11.37 -14.05 -22.86
N ARG A 211 11.19 -12.77 -23.20
CA ARG A 211 10.99 -12.32 -24.59
C ARG A 211 12.14 -12.73 -25.50
N ARG A 212 13.39 -12.53 -25.06
CA ARG A 212 14.57 -12.94 -25.84
C ARG A 212 14.60 -14.44 -26.12
N LYS A 213 14.16 -15.27 -25.17
CA LYS A 213 14.12 -16.73 -25.35
C LYS A 213 13.04 -17.16 -26.33
N ILE A 214 11.86 -16.53 -26.28
CA ILE A 214 10.80 -16.80 -27.26
C ILE A 214 11.23 -16.38 -28.67
N GLU A 215 11.86 -15.22 -28.82
CA GLU A 215 12.35 -14.74 -30.13
C GLU A 215 13.51 -15.58 -30.70
N GLN A 216 14.09 -16.48 -29.89
CA GLN A 216 15.17 -17.39 -30.26
C GLN A 216 14.71 -18.86 -30.43
N GLU A 217 13.44 -19.17 -30.15
CA GLU A 217 12.85 -20.46 -30.51
C GLU A 217 12.60 -20.48 -32.05
N PRO A 218 13.14 -21.47 -32.79
CA PRO A 218 13.02 -21.56 -34.24
C PRO A 218 11.60 -21.91 -34.74
#